data_AF-S8DX10-F1
#
_entry.id   AF-S8DX10-F1
#
_cell.length_a   1.000
_cell.length_b   1.000
_cell.length_c   1.000
_cell.angle_alpha   90.00
_cell.angle_beta   90.00
_cell.angle_gamma   90.00
#
_symmetry.space_group_name_H-M   'P 1'
#
loop_
_entity.id
_entity.type
_entity.pdbx_description
1 polymer ?
#
loop_
_entity_poly.entity_id
_entity_poly.type
_entity_poly.pdbx_seq_one_letter_code
_entity_poly.pdbx_strand_id
1 'polypeptide(L)'
;IKEPEKSKRNHALEQWDSTTAKLAGAANLPFLLLQLPQIVLNARNLLGGNNAALLAVPWLGMLTGLLGNLSLASYFIKKKETEAVVVQTLGVVFTYVVMLQLAIGEAMPFPHFIATSLVVASGMALNFSKYFDLINPKIWQLWEDFITVVGLSVLPQVMWSTFVPYVPNTVLPGFISFAASLISVIMVR
;
A
#
# COMPACT_ATOMS: atom_id res chain seq x y z
N ILE A 1 24.17 35.08 32.26
CA ILE A 1 25.01 33.94 31.78
C ILE A 1 24.61 33.71 30.33
N LYS A 2 25.48 34.07 29.36
CA LYS A 2 25.21 33.84 27.93
C LYS A 2 25.41 32.36 27.66
N GLU A 3 24.35 31.65 27.26
CA GLU A 3 24.49 30.30 26.71
C GLU A 3 25.51 30.32 25.56
N PRO A 4 26.45 29.36 25.52
CA PRO A 4 27.45 29.29 24.46
C PRO A 4 26.74 29.14 23.10
N GLU A 5 27.17 29.88 22.08
CA GLU A 5 26.58 29.88 20.73
C GLU A 5 26.37 28.46 20.16
N LYS A 6 27.24 27.52 20.53
CA LYS A 6 27.18 26.10 20.15
C LYS A 6 25.93 25.39 20.70
N SER A 7 25.48 25.72 21.91
CA SER A 7 24.27 25.18 22.53
C SER A 7 23.00 25.71 21.87
N LYS A 8 22.96 27.00 21.53
CA LYS A 8 21.83 27.60 20.80
C LYS A 8 21.69 27.03 19.39
N ARG A 9 22.81 26.80 18.69
CA ARG A 9 22.82 26.19 17.36
C ARG A 9 22.33 24.74 17.39
N ASN A 10 22.72 23.96 18.41
CA ASN A 10 22.22 22.59 18.59
C ASN A 10 20.71 22.56 18.88
N HIS A 11 20.21 23.43 19.76
CA HIS A 11 18.77 23.53 20.02
C HIS A 11 17.96 23.97 18.80
N ALA A 12 18.49 24.90 18.00
CA ALA A 12 17.86 25.30 16.75
C ALA A 12 17.80 24.11 15.77
N LEU A 13 18.87 23.35 15.61
CA LEU A 13 18.90 22.16 14.75
C LEU A 13 17.89 21.10 15.22
N GLU A 14 17.82 20.81 16.53
CA GLU A 14 16.82 19.89 17.09
C GLU A 14 15.38 20.36 16.85
N GLN A 15 15.13 21.67 16.95
CA GLN A 15 13.82 22.26 16.63
C GLN A 15 13.48 22.13 15.15
N TRP A 16 14.46 22.32 14.25
CA TRP A 16 14.29 22.15 12.81
C TRP A 16 14.02 20.68 12.46
N ASP A 17 14.74 19.74 13.05
CA ASP A 17 14.50 18.30 12.86
C ASP A 17 13.11 17.91 13.36
N SER A 18 12.71 18.38 14.56
CA SER A 18 11.38 18.12 15.11
C SER A 18 10.26 18.73 14.26
N THR A 19 10.45 19.95 13.77
CA THR A 19 9.45 20.63 12.93
C THR A 19 9.34 19.94 11.57
N THR A 20 10.47 19.53 10.98
CA THR A 20 10.50 18.79 9.73
C THR A 20 9.81 17.43 9.87
N ALA A 21 10.06 16.70 10.96
CA ALA A 21 9.36 15.45 11.25
C ALA A 21 7.85 15.68 11.36
N LYS A 22 7.40 16.67 12.15
CA LYS A 22 5.97 16.97 12.30
C LYS A 22 5.31 17.40 10.99
N LEU A 23 5.99 18.19 10.16
CA LEU A 23 5.47 18.61 8.86
C LEU A 23 5.42 17.45 7.87
N ALA A 24 6.43 16.58 7.85
CA ALA A 24 6.45 15.36 7.04
C ALA A 24 5.33 14.39 7.47
N GLY A 25 5.14 14.20 8.78
CA GLY A 25 4.02 13.44 9.34
C GLY A 25 2.67 14.04 8.96
N ALA A 26 2.51 15.36 9.09
CA ALA A 26 1.29 16.08 8.74
C ALA A 26 0.99 16.10 7.23
N ALA A 27 2.01 16.07 6.37
CA ALA A 27 1.83 15.99 4.92
C ALA A 27 1.11 14.71 4.47
N ASN A 28 1.07 13.68 5.32
CA ASN A 28 0.33 12.46 5.05
C ASN A 28 -1.18 12.57 5.38
N LEU A 29 -1.61 13.54 6.21
CA LEU A 29 -3.02 13.73 6.55
C LEU A 29 -3.91 14.00 5.32
N PRO A 30 -3.52 14.89 4.37
CA PRO A 30 -4.26 15.06 3.13
C PRO A 30 -4.42 13.75 2.35
N PHE A 31 -3.38 12.90 2.28
CA PHE A 31 -3.45 11.60 1.61
C PHE A 31 -4.47 10.66 2.24
N LEU A 32 -4.59 10.67 3.57
CA LEU A 32 -5.60 9.90 4.28
C LEU A 32 -7.03 10.39 3.98
N LEU A 33 -7.21 11.70 3.85
CA LEU A 33 -8.50 12.31 3.56
C LEU A 33 -8.92 12.15 2.10
N LEU A 34 -7.97 12.04 1.16
CA LEU A 34 -8.26 11.89 -0.27
C LEU A 34 -9.03 10.60 -0.59
N GLN A 35 -8.94 9.56 0.26
CA GLN A 35 -9.67 8.31 0.04
C GLN A 35 -11.12 8.35 0.56
N LEU A 36 -11.44 9.26 1.50
CA LEU A 36 -12.76 9.35 2.11
C LEU A 36 -13.88 9.71 1.12
N PRO A 37 -13.71 10.66 0.17
CA PRO A 37 -14.70 10.93 -0.85
C PRO A 37 -15.12 9.68 -1.62
N GLN A 38 -14.17 8.83 -2.01
CA GLN A 38 -14.46 7.60 -2.74
C GLN A 38 -15.29 6.63 -1.89
N ILE A 39 -14.93 6.45 -0.62
CA ILE A 39 -15.66 5.58 0.31
C ILE A 39 -17.11 6.05 0.48
N VAL A 40 -17.31 7.37 0.64
CA VAL A 40 -18.64 7.96 0.80
C VAL A 40 -19.46 7.84 -0.48
N LEU A 41 -18.87 8.12 -1.64
CA LEU A 41 -19.53 8.00 -2.94
C LEU A 41 -19.95 6.56 -3.23
N ASN A 42 -19.06 5.60 -3.01
CA ASN A 42 -19.37 4.18 -3.17
C ASN A 42 -20.49 3.73 -2.23
N ALA A 43 -20.45 4.15 -0.96
CA ALA A 43 -21.50 3.82 0.00
C ALA A 43 -22.86 4.39 -0.44
N ARG A 44 -22.92 5.64 -0.92
CA ARG A 44 -24.14 6.24 -1.46
C ARG A 44 -24.66 5.49 -2.69
N ASN A 45 -23.77 5.10 -3.61
CA ASN A 45 -24.14 4.33 -4.79
C ASN A 45 -24.67 2.95 -4.43
N LEU A 46 -24.06 2.25 -3.47
CA LEU A 46 -24.55 0.96 -2.97
C LEU A 46 -25.94 1.09 -2.33
N LEU A 47 -26.14 2.09 -1.46
CA LEU A 47 -27.44 2.33 -0.81
C LEU A 47 -28.52 2.74 -1.82
N GLY A 48 -28.14 3.45 -2.89
CA GLY A 48 -29.04 3.82 -3.98
C GLY A 48 -29.24 2.74 -5.04
N GLY A 49 -28.61 1.57 -4.91
CA GLY A 49 -28.68 0.48 -5.90
C GLY A 49 -28.00 0.79 -7.24
N ASN A 50 -27.15 1.83 -7.31
CA ASN A 50 -26.47 2.26 -8.52
C ASN A 50 -25.13 1.51 -8.73
N ASN A 51 -25.23 0.22 -9.07
CA ASN A 51 -24.06 -0.63 -9.31
C ASN A 51 -23.26 -0.21 -10.55
N ALA A 52 -23.88 0.47 -11.51
CA ALA A 52 -23.21 0.98 -12.71
C ALA A 52 -22.07 1.97 -12.38
N ALA A 53 -22.24 2.80 -11.36
CA ALA A 53 -21.20 3.73 -10.93
C ALA A 53 -19.99 3.01 -10.29
N LEU A 54 -20.20 1.85 -9.67
CA LEU A 54 -19.14 1.05 -9.06
C LEU A 54 -18.32 0.29 -10.11
N LEU A 55 -18.96 -0.13 -11.21
CA LEU A 55 -18.28 -0.78 -12.35
C LEU A 55 -17.27 0.13 -13.06
N ALA A 56 -17.48 1.45 -12.97
CA ALA A 56 -16.54 2.43 -13.51
C ALA A 56 -15.26 2.58 -12.67
N VAL A 57 -15.25 2.09 -11.43
CA VAL A 57 -14.08 2.19 -10.54
C VAL A 57 -13.09 1.06 -10.87
N PRO A 58 -11.84 1.39 -11.26
CA PRO A 58 -10.88 0.38 -11.69
C PRO A 58 -10.33 -0.40 -10.49
N TRP A 59 -10.93 -1.55 -10.18
CA TRP A 59 -10.52 -2.39 -9.04
C TRP A 59 -9.05 -2.84 -9.12
N LEU A 60 -8.48 -3.02 -10.32
CA LEU A 60 -7.07 -3.32 -10.53
C LEU A 60 -6.16 -2.18 -10.04
N GLY A 61 -6.55 -0.93 -10.28
CA GLY A 61 -5.83 0.24 -9.75
C GLY A 61 -5.87 0.30 -8.23
N MET A 62 -7.02 -0.03 -7.63
CA MET A 62 -7.17 -0.13 -6.18
C MET A 62 -6.30 -1.25 -5.59
N LEU A 63 -6.23 -2.41 -6.25
CA LEU A 63 -5.35 -3.51 -5.86
C LEU A 63 -3.87 -3.08 -5.86
N THR A 64 -3.41 -2.41 -6.91
CA THR A 64 -2.03 -1.91 -6.97
C THR A 64 -1.74 -0.89 -5.88
N GLY A 65 -2.67 0.04 -5.62
CA GLY A 65 -2.53 0.99 -4.51
C GLY A 65 -2.45 0.29 -3.15
N LEU A 66 -3.27 -0.73 -2.92
CA LEU A 66 -3.25 -1.53 -1.71
C LEU A 66 -1.91 -2.28 -1.52
N LEU A 67 -1.41 -2.94 -2.56
CA LEU A 67 -0.14 -3.65 -2.52
C LEU A 67 1.04 -2.69 -2.34
N GLY A 68 0.96 -1.50 -2.94
CA GLY A 68 1.93 -0.42 -2.76
C GLY A 68 2.00 0.04 -1.29
N ASN A 69 0.85 0.31 -0.68
CA ASN A 69 0.79 0.69 0.74
C ASN A 69 1.33 -0.42 1.64
N LEU A 70 1.01 -1.69 1.36
CA LEU A 70 1.50 -2.83 2.12
C LEU A 70 3.02 -3.02 2.00
N SER A 71 3.58 -2.79 0.80
CA SER A 71 5.02 -2.83 0.53
C SER A 71 5.75 -1.70 1.28
N LEU A 72 5.20 -0.49 1.21
CA LEU A 72 5.75 0.68 1.90
C LEU A 72 5.68 0.53 3.43
N ALA A 73 4.59 -0.03 3.96
CA ALA A 73 4.51 -0.36 5.40
C ALA A 73 5.66 -1.29 5.81
N SER A 74 5.92 -2.35 5.03
CA SER A 74 7.02 -3.28 5.28
C SER A 74 8.39 -2.60 5.26
N TYR A 75 8.59 -1.67 4.31
CA TYR A 75 9.81 -0.87 4.21
C TYR A 75 10.01 0.07 5.41
N PHE A 76 8.98 0.84 5.78
CA PHE A 76 9.09 1.82 6.87
C PHE A 76 9.22 1.16 8.24
N ILE A 77 8.67 -0.04 8.44
CA ILE A 77 8.91 -0.85 9.64
C ILE A 77 10.39 -1.19 9.77
N LYS A 78 11.06 -1.60 8.68
CA LYS A 78 12.51 -1.82 8.69
C LYS A 78 13.30 -0.55 9.00
N LYS A 79 12.83 0.61 8.53
CA LYS A 79 13.46 1.92 8.80
C LYS A 79 13.12 2.51 10.16
N LYS A 80 12.21 1.88 10.92
CA LYS A 80 11.70 2.35 12.21
C LYS A 80 11.00 3.72 12.13
N GLU A 81 10.37 4.02 10.99
CA GLU A 81 9.65 5.28 10.76
C GLU A 81 8.16 5.14 11.10
N THR A 82 7.82 5.33 12.38
CA THR A 82 6.46 5.05 12.89
C THR A 82 5.37 5.88 12.19
N GLU A 83 5.61 7.16 11.91
CA GLU A 83 4.62 8.03 11.27
C GLU A 83 4.25 7.52 9.87
N ALA A 84 5.25 7.14 9.08
CA ALA A 84 5.04 6.59 7.75
C ALA A 84 4.34 5.22 7.81
N VAL A 85 4.70 4.36 8.79
CA VAL A 85 4.01 3.08 9.00
C VAL A 85 2.52 3.29 9.25
N VAL A 86 2.15 4.20 10.15
CA VAL A 86 0.73 4.50 10.46
C VAL A 86 -0.04 4.92 9.21
N VAL A 87 0.55 5.80 8.41
CA VAL A 87 -0.07 6.31 7.18
C VAL A 87 -0.29 5.19 6.18
N GLN A 88 0.72 4.34 5.97
CA GLN A 88 0.61 3.22 5.04
C GLN A 88 -0.40 2.19 5.52
N THR A 89 -0.44 1.89 6.82
CA THR A 89 -1.45 1.01 7.40
C THR A 89 -2.86 1.55 7.21
N LEU A 90 -3.10 2.83 7.45
CA LEU A 90 -4.40 3.45 7.19
C LEU A 90 -4.74 3.42 5.69
N GLY A 91 -3.75 3.64 4.82
CA GLY A 91 -3.91 3.49 3.38
C GLY A 91 -4.33 2.07 2.98
N VAL A 92 -3.74 1.03 3.58
CA VAL A 92 -4.17 -0.37 3.37
C VAL A 92 -5.64 -0.54 3.79
N VAL A 93 -6.02 -0.04 4.97
CA VAL A 93 -7.38 -0.18 5.51
C VAL A 93 -8.40 0.55 4.63
N PHE A 94 -8.16 1.80 4.26
CA PHE A 94 -9.11 2.57 3.44
C PHE A 94 -9.27 2.01 2.04
N THR A 95 -8.17 1.60 1.38
CA THR A 95 -8.26 0.96 0.07
C THR A 95 -8.96 -0.39 0.16
N TYR A 96 -8.75 -1.16 1.23
CA TYR A 96 -9.46 -2.42 1.46
C TYR A 96 -10.97 -2.20 1.63
N VAL A 97 -11.40 -1.16 2.37
CA VAL A 97 -12.82 -0.79 2.48
C VAL A 97 -13.41 -0.47 1.11
N VAL A 98 -12.69 0.28 0.26
CA VAL A 98 -13.15 0.53 -1.10
C VAL A 98 -13.26 -0.77 -1.91
N MET A 99 -12.26 -1.66 -1.85
CA MET A 99 -12.31 -2.95 -2.54
C MET A 99 -13.48 -3.82 -2.07
N LEU A 100 -13.80 -3.81 -0.78
CA LEU A 100 -14.98 -4.48 -0.24
C LEU A 100 -16.27 -3.89 -0.84
N GLN A 101 -16.38 -2.56 -0.93
CA GLN A 101 -17.53 -1.92 -1.59
C GLN A 101 -17.65 -2.31 -3.07
N LEU A 102 -16.53 -2.42 -3.79
CA LEU A 102 -16.50 -2.86 -5.18
C LEU A 102 -16.90 -4.34 -5.32
N ALA A 103 -16.52 -5.19 -4.37
CA ALA A 103 -16.93 -6.60 -4.35
C ALA A 103 -18.43 -6.75 -4.07
N ILE A 104 -18.99 -5.96 -3.14
CA ILE A 104 -20.45 -5.92 -2.86
C ILE A 104 -21.22 -5.42 -4.10
N GLY A 105 -20.67 -4.42 -4.80
CA GLY A 105 -21.24 -3.88 -6.03
C GLY A 105 -20.99 -4.70 -7.29
N GLU A 106 -20.49 -5.93 -7.16
CA GLU A 106 -20.16 -6.86 -8.26
C GLU A 106 -19.13 -6.32 -9.28
N ALA A 107 -18.44 -5.22 -8.95
CA ALA A 107 -17.42 -4.62 -9.80
C ALA A 107 -16.07 -5.35 -9.73
N MET A 108 -15.79 -5.98 -8.60
CA MET A 108 -14.62 -6.85 -8.43
C MET A 108 -15.05 -8.32 -8.40
N PRO A 109 -14.44 -9.21 -9.22
CA PRO A 109 -14.76 -10.63 -9.18
C PRO A 109 -14.44 -11.26 -7.82
N PHE A 110 -15.41 -11.98 -7.25
CA PHE A 110 -15.33 -12.53 -5.89
C PHE A 110 -14.08 -13.39 -5.62
N PRO A 111 -13.60 -14.28 -6.52
CA PRO A 111 -12.39 -15.05 -6.26
C PRO A 111 -11.13 -14.19 -6.07
N HIS A 112 -11.04 -13.08 -6.80
CA HIS A 112 -9.92 -12.14 -6.67
C HIS A 112 -9.99 -11.41 -5.32
N PHE A 113 -11.19 -11.04 -4.87
CA PHE A 113 -11.39 -10.38 -3.58
C PHE A 113 -10.97 -11.26 -2.40
N ILE A 114 -11.28 -12.56 -2.44
CA ILE A 114 -10.84 -13.51 -1.42
C ILE A 114 -9.32 -13.62 -1.40
N ALA A 115 -8.68 -13.78 -2.57
CA ALA A 115 -7.22 -13.83 -2.66
C ALA A 115 -6.57 -12.54 -2.10
N THR A 116 -7.09 -11.37 -2.47
CA THR A 116 -6.60 -10.08 -1.92
C THR A 116 -6.78 -10.03 -0.41
N SER A 117 -7.93 -10.45 0.12
CA SER A 117 -8.21 -10.43 1.56
C SER A 117 -7.22 -11.30 2.35
N LEU A 118 -6.86 -12.48 1.82
CA LEU A 118 -5.85 -13.35 2.44
C LEU A 118 -4.47 -12.70 2.47
N VAL A 119 -4.06 -12.05 1.38
CA VAL A 119 -2.77 -11.34 1.28
C VAL A 119 -2.73 -10.14 2.23
N VAL A 120 -3.81 -9.34 2.28
CA VAL A 120 -3.93 -8.18 3.18
C VAL A 120 -3.87 -8.63 4.63
N ALA A 121 -4.67 -9.62 5.02
CA ALA A 121 -4.71 -10.12 6.38
C ALA A 121 -3.36 -10.67 6.83
N SER A 122 -2.73 -11.50 5.98
CA SER A 122 -1.40 -12.06 6.25
C SER A 122 -0.34 -10.97 6.34
N GLY A 123 -0.36 -10.01 5.41
CA GLY A 123 0.59 -8.92 5.37
C GLY A 123 0.46 -7.96 6.54
N MET A 124 -0.75 -7.61 6.94
CA MET A 124 -0.99 -6.80 8.12
C MET A 124 -0.51 -7.52 9.38
N ALA A 125 -0.88 -8.80 9.55
CA ALA A 125 -0.43 -9.59 10.70
C ALA A 125 1.11 -9.70 10.79
N LEU A 126 1.78 -9.95 9.67
CA LEU A 126 3.24 -10.03 9.60
C LEU A 126 3.90 -8.68 9.85
N ASN A 127 3.38 -7.60 9.26
CA ASN A 127 3.88 -6.24 9.48
C ASN A 127 3.74 -5.82 10.95
N PHE A 128 2.58 -6.03 11.57
CA PHE A 128 2.38 -5.74 12.99
C PHE A 128 3.31 -6.58 13.88
N SER A 129 3.41 -7.87 13.62
CA SER A 129 4.28 -8.75 14.40
C SER A 129 5.76 -8.36 14.26
N LYS A 130 6.18 -7.89 13.08
CA LYS A 130 7.53 -7.34 12.87
C LYS A 130 7.74 -6.01 13.58
N TYR A 131 6.74 -5.14 13.62
CA TYR A 131 6.79 -3.87 14.33
C TYR A 131 7.05 -4.06 15.85
N PHE A 132 6.53 -5.13 16.45
CA PHE A 132 6.79 -5.51 17.83
C PHE A 132 8.02 -6.42 18.02
N ASP A 133 8.86 -6.58 17.00
CA ASP A 133 10.05 -7.45 17.00
C ASP A 133 9.76 -8.94 17.34
N LEU A 134 8.53 -9.42 17.09
CA LEU A 134 8.09 -10.79 17.40
C LEU A 134 8.40 -11.81 16.29
N ILE A 135 8.91 -11.37 15.14
CA ILE A 135 9.12 -12.22 13.95
C ILE A 135 10.57 -12.67 13.81
N ASN A 136 10.72 -13.98 13.54
CA ASN A 136 11.99 -14.57 13.12
C ASN A 136 12.48 -13.96 11.79
N PRO A 137 13.76 -13.58 11.67
CA PRO A 137 14.34 -13.05 10.44
C PRO A 137 14.03 -13.86 9.17
N LYS A 138 13.98 -15.20 9.25
CA LYS A 138 13.67 -16.07 8.10
C LYS A 138 12.25 -15.91 7.58
N ILE A 139 11.28 -15.78 8.50
CA ILE A 139 9.86 -15.57 8.14
C ILE A 139 9.70 -14.18 7.52
N TRP A 140 10.40 -13.19 8.06
CA TRP A 140 10.41 -11.85 7.50
C TRP A 140 11.00 -11.82 6.08
N GLN A 141 12.14 -12.48 5.86
CA GLN A 141 12.74 -12.59 4.52
C GLN A 141 11.77 -13.23 3.50
N LEU A 142 11.08 -14.31 3.88
CA LEU A 142 10.09 -14.95 3.02
C LEU A 142 8.96 -13.98 2.65
N TRP A 143 8.47 -13.20 3.61
CA TRP A 143 7.46 -12.16 3.38
C TRP A 143 7.95 -11.09 2.40
N GLU A 144 9.18 -10.62 2.57
CA GLU A 144 9.77 -9.60 1.68
C GLU A 144 9.94 -10.09 0.25
N ASP A 145 10.39 -11.33 0.10
CA ASP A 145 10.55 -11.96 -1.20
C ASP A 145 9.19 -12.15 -1.88
N PHE A 146 8.18 -12.58 -1.11
CA PHE A 146 6.81 -12.70 -1.60
C PHE A 146 6.25 -11.35 -2.08
N ILE A 147 6.33 -10.31 -1.25
CA ILE A 147 5.85 -8.96 -1.63
C ILE A 147 6.62 -8.40 -2.83
N THR A 148 7.92 -8.67 -2.92
CA THR A 148 8.73 -8.21 -4.06
C THR A 148 8.29 -8.87 -5.37
N VAL A 149 8.12 -10.19 -5.37
CA VAL A 149 7.66 -10.94 -6.56
C VAL A 149 6.24 -10.52 -6.95
N VAL A 150 5.34 -10.42 -5.98
CA VAL A 150 3.95 -10.00 -6.23
C VAL A 150 3.90 -8.56 -6.73
N GLY A 151 4.64 -7.65 -6.10
CA GLY A 151 4.69 -6.24 -6.50
C GLY A 151 5.24 -6.06 -7.91
N LEU A 152 6.37 -6.70 -8.22
CA LEU A 152 6.98 -6.63 -9.55
C LEU A 152 6.10 -7.26 -10.63
N SER A 153 5.41 -8.37 -10.36
CA SER A 153 4.52 -9.00 -11.35
C SER A 153 3.22 -8.23 -11.60
N VAL A 154 2.58 -7.71 -10.55
CA VAL A 154 1.27 -7.04 -10.65
C VAL A 154 1.39 -5.66 -11.30
N LEU A 155 2.49 -4.92 -11.06
CA LEU A 155 2.67 -3.57 -11.57
C LEU A 155 2.59 -3.48 -13.12
N PRO A 156 3.39 -4.23 -13.90
CA PRO A 156 3.29 -4.24 -15.36
C PRO A 156 1.94 -4.71 -15.86
N GLN A 157 1.29 -5.64 -15.16
CA GLN A 157 -0.03 -6.15 -15.54
C GLN A 157 -1.11 -5.07 -15.42
N VAL A 158 -1.09 -4.29 -14.34
CA VAL A 158 -2.05 -3.20 -14.13
C VAL A 158 -1.77 -2.05 -15.09
N MET A 159 -0.50 -1.72 -15.34
CA MET A 159 -0.13 -0.73 -16.34
C MET A 159 -0.64 -1.12 -17.74
N TRP A 160 -0.48 -2.39 -18.13
CA TRP A 160 -1.03 -2.89 -19.39
C TRP A 160 -2.56 -2.79 -19.44
N SER A 161 -3.22 -3.20 -18.36
CA SER A 161 -4.69 -3.20 -18.26
C SER A 161 -5.28 -1.79 -18.34
N THR A 162 -4.50 -0.76 -18.01
CA THR A 162 -4.92 0.65 -18.10
C THR A 162 -5.16 1.10 -19.56
N PHE A 163 -4.50 0.45 -20.53
CA PHE A 163 -4.64 0.79 -21.94
C PHE A 163 -5.73 -0.01 -22.66
N VAL A 164 -6.48 -0.89 -21.98
CA VAL A 164 -7.62 -1.62 -22.58
C VAL A 164 -8.77 -0.63 -22.82
N PRO A 165 -9.41 -0.61 -24.02
CA PRO A 165 -9.36 -1.60 -25.09
C PRO A 165 -8.37 -1.30 -26.24
N TYR A 166 -7.53 -0.27 -26.12
CA TYR A 166 -6.55 0.09 -27.16
C TYR A 166 -5.46 -0.98 -27.35
N VAL A 167 -5.16 -1.76 -26.30
CA VAL A 167 -4.26 -2.92 -26.33
C VAL A 167 -5.03 -4.22 -26.05
N PRO A 168 -4.56 -5.38 -26.54
CA PRO A 168 -5.25 -6.65 -26.29
C PRO A 168 -5.28 -6.99 -24.81
N ASN A 169 -6.40 -7.54 -24.35
CA ASN A 169 -6.51 -8.08 -23.00
C ASN A 169 -5.64 -9.34 -22.89
N THR A 170 -4.53 -9.25 -22.16
CA THR A 170 -3.60 -10.35 -21.96
C THR A 170 -2.93 -10.26 -20.59
N VAL A 171 -2.53 -11.42 -20.05
CA VAL A 171 -1.78 -11.56 -18.79
C VAL A 171 -0.26 -11.65 -19.00
N LEU A 172 0.18 -11.53 -20.26
CA LEU A 172 1.57 -11.72 -20.66
C LEU A 172 2.57 -10.77 -19.94
N PRO A 173 2.30 -9.46 -19.80
CA PRO A 173 3.22 -8.55 -19.11
C PRO A 173 3.44 -8.95 -17.64
N GLY A 174 2.37 -9.34 -16.94
CA GLY A 174 2.46 -9.83 -15.57
C GLY A 174 3.27 -11.12 -15.47
N PHE A 175 3.07 -12.06 -16.40
CA PHE A 175 3.77 -13.35 -16.39
C PHE A 175 5.27 -13.21 -16.65
N ILE A 176 5.66 -12.38 -17.64
CA ILE A 176 7.08 -12.12 -17.94
C ILE A 176 7.75 -11.46 -16.72
N SER A 177 7.09 -10.48 -16.11
CA SER A 177 7.62 -9.81 -14.94
C SER A 177 7.69 -10.73 -13.72
N PHE A 178 6.71 -11.62 -13.54
CA PHE A 178 6.73 -12.65 -12.52
C PHE A 178 7.96 -13.56 -12.67
N ALA A 179 8.21 -14.09 -13.87
CA ALA A 179 9.39 -14.92 -14.14
C ALA A 179 10.70 -14.16 -13.86
N ALA A 180 10.81 -12.91 -14.33
CA ALA A 180 11.98 -12.08 -14.07
C ALA A 180 12.18 -11.82 -12.57
N SER A 181 11.10 -11.50 -11.84
CA SER A 181 11.16 -11.24 -10.40
C SER A 181 11.58 -12.47 -9.58
N LEU A 182 11.13 -13.67 -9.96
CA LEU A 182 11.58 -14.91 -9.35
C LEU A 182 13.08 -15.12 -9.55
N ILE A 183 13.57 -14.92 -10.78
CA ILE A 183 15.00 -15.04 -11.09
C ILE A 183 15.80 -14.03 -10.26
N SER A 184 15.38 -12.75 -10.23
CA SER A 184 16.07 -11.71 -9.45
C SER A 184 16.14 -12.04 -7.96
N VAL A 185 15.04 -12.51 -7.37
CA VAL A 185 15.02 -12.90 -5.95
C VAL A 185 15.90 -14.11 -5.68
N ILE A 186 15.93 -15.10 -6.58
CA ILE A 186 16.81 -16.28 -6.45
C ILE A 186 18.29 -15.86 -6.56
N MET A 187 18.64 -14.91 -7.42
CA MET A 187 20.03 -14.47 -7.61
C MET A 187 20.57 -13.60 -6.46
N VAL A 188 19.70 -12.92 -5.71
CA VAL A 188 20.08 -12.05 -4.58
C VAL A 188 20.24 -12.84 -3.26
N ARG A 189 19.72 -14.07 -3.21
CA ARG A 189 19.81 -14.96 -2.06
C ARG A 189 21.08 -15.79 -2.07
#